data_AF-A0A388LM27-F1
#
_entry.id   AF-A0A388LM27-F1
#
_cell.length_a   1.000
_cell.length_b   1.000
_cell.length_c   1.000
_cell.angle_alpha   90.00
_cell.angle_beta   90.00
_cell.angle_gamma   90.00
#
_symmetry.space_group_name_H-M   'P 1'
#
loop_
_entity.id
_entity.type
_entity.pdbx_description
1 polymer ?
#
loop_
_entity_poly.entity_id
_entity_poly.type
_entity_poly.pdbx_seq_one_letter_code
_entity_poly.pdbx_strand_id
1 'polypeptide(L)'
;MARPSTGLLLATPLICLALCAVIPSVHGLRRLSSGCGGCPSSCDTALKGCDFYFYGHENNVPKIKLIRKGDNTIYVRCGHILHRVGYDTRPVKVVNSASCAILQGRTWNTNACQHRLYGNGRHLASREFNVGNPSDFLNACIKVQISAAQYEDGGNFNNGHKNPRACIVVKTERSFG
;
A
#
# COMPACT_ATOMS: atom_id res chain seq x y z
N MET A 1 37.44 65.94 -22.22
CA MET A 1 37.17 64.86 -21.24
C MET A 1 38.52 64.29 -20.84
N ALA A 2 38.87 64.41 -19.55
CA ALA A 2 40.18 64.11 -19.02
C ALA A 2 40.38 62.61 -18.75
N ARG A 3 41.56 62.09 -19.06
CA ARG A 3 42.21 60.92 -18.44
C ARG A 3 42.86 61.35 -17.11
N PRO A 4 43.57 60.48 -16.36
CA PRO A 4 43.24 59.13 -15.84
C PRO A 4 43.63 59.02 -14.33
N SER A 5 43.33 57.92 -13.64
CA SER A 5 44.18 57.52 -12.48
C SER A 5 44.03 56.06 -12.08
N THR A 6 45.18 55.39 -12.13
CA THR A 6 45.61 54.08 -11.65
C THR A 6 45.76 53.99 -10.13
N GLY A 7 45.67 52.77 -9.59
CA GLY A 7 46.15 52.35 -8.26
C GLY A 7 45.77 50.88 -8.05
N LEU A 8 46.56 49.86 -8.41
CA LEU A 8 47.90 49.41 -7.97
C LEU A 8 47.89 48.66 -6.61
N LEU A 9 47.96 47.32 -6.72
CA LEU A 9 48.70 46.32 -5.93
C LEU A 9 48.42 46.07 -4.42
N LEU A 10 48.26 44.78 -4.07
CA LEU A 10 49.04 43.96 -3.11
C LEU A 10 48.26 42.63 -2.85
N ALA A 11 48.65 41.45 -3.36
CA ALA A 11 49.71 40.51 -2.93
C ALA A 11 49.51 39.95 -1.49
N THR A 12 48.96 38.72 -1.36
CA THR A 12 49.60 37.44 -0.89
C THR A 12 49.42 37.16 0.63
N PRO A 13 49.70 35.97 1.20
CA PRO A 13 49.22 34.59 0.91
C PRO A 13 48.91 33.73 2.20
N LEU A 14 48.61 32.42 2.02
CA LEU A 14 48.57 31.30 3.00
C LEU A 14 47.41 31.30 4.05
N ILE A 15 46.75 30.18 4.36
CA ILE A 15 47.28 28.97 5.03
C ILE A 15 46.44 27.71 4.68
N CYS A 16 47.14 26.61 4.45
CA CYS A 16 46.62 25.24 4.35
C CYS A 16 45.96 24.75 5.64
N LEU A 17 44.88 23.99 5.52
CA LEU A 17 44.59 22.89 6.46
C LEU A 17 44.11 21.68 5.67
N ALA A 18 45.04 20.75 5.49
CA ALA A 18 44.78 19.40 5.03
C ALA A 18 44.07 18.63 6.16
N LEU A 19 42.88 18.10 5.87
CA LEU A 19 42.29 17.02 6.63
C LEU A 19 42.09 15.86 5.66
N CYS A 20 43.06 14.95 5.69
CA CYS A 20 42.94 13.61 5.17
C CYS A 20 41.82 12.89 5.91
N ALA A 21 40.71 12.60 5.23
CA ALA A 21 39.85 11.49 5.59
C ALA A 21 39.71 10.60 4.36
N VAL A 22 40.49 9.52 4.38
CA VAL A 22 40.36 8.36 3.52
C VAL A 22 38.92 7.86 3.62
N ILE A 23 38.10 8.09 2.59
CA ILE A 23 36.85 7.37 2.42
C ILE A 23 37.13 6.26 1.43
N PRO A 24 37.08 4.97 1.82
CA PRO A 24 37.22 3.89 0.88
C PRO A 24 36.12 3.99 -0.17
N SER A 25 36.54 3.97 -1.44
CA SER A 25 35.70 3.66 -2.59
C SER A 25 35.08 2.28 -2.40
N VAL A 26 33.98 2.22 -1.67
CA VAL A 26 33.07 1.08 -1.79
C VAL A 26 32.26 1.36 -3.04
N HIS A 27 32.65 0.72 -4.14
CA HIS A 27 31.78 0.46 -5.29
C HIS A 27 30.60 -0.41 -4.81
N GLY A 28 29.73 0.18 -4.01
CA GLY A 28 28.41 -0.34 -3.76
C GLY A 28 27.52 0.17 -4.86
N LEU A 29 27.43 -0.58 -5.95
CA LEU A 29 26.24 -0.56 -6.79
C LEU A 29 25.04 -0.54 -5.83
N ARG A 30 24.38 0.60 -5.65
CA ARG A 30 22.96 0.61 -5.32
C ARG A 30 22.28 0.10 -6.57
N ARG A 31 22.35 -1.22 -6.73
CA ARG A 31 21.49 -2.02 -7.57
C ARG A 31 20.09 -1.57 -7.16
N LEU A 32 19.46 -0.78 -8.02
CA LEU A 32 18.00 -0.65 -8.03
C LEU A 32 17.50 -2.08 -8.07
N SER A 33 17.13 -2.62 -6.92
CA SER A 33 16.47 -3.90 -6.85
C SER A 33 15.11 -3.66 -7.47
N SER A 34 15.03 -3.87 -8.78
CA SER A 34 13.85 -4.41 -9.44
C SER A 34 13.57 -5.78 -8.82
N GLY A 35 13.17 -5.78 -7.54
CA GLY A 35 12.79 -6.97 -6.81
C GLY A 35 11.28 -7.01 -6.82
N CYS A 36 10.70 -8.11 -7.29
CA CYS A 36 9.32 -8.45 -7.01
C CYS A 36 9.01 -8.07 -5.56
N GLY A 37 8.06 -7.14 -5.35
CA GLY A 37 7.68 -6.67 -4.02
C GLY A 37 7.53 -7.87 -3.10
N GLY A 38 8.38 -7.93 -2.07
CA GLY A 38 8.74 -9.16 -1.37
C GLY A 38 7.55 -10.03 -1.00
N CYS A 39 7.71 -11.35 -1.14
CA CYS A 39 6.71 -12.33 -0.73
C CYS A 39 6.33 -12.06 0.73
N PRO A 40 5.05 -11.75 1.05
CA PRO A 40 4.66 -11.43 2.40
C PRO A 40 4.86 -12.66 3.29
N SER A 41 5.64 -12.50 4.36
CA SER A 41 5.82 -13.50 5.41
C SER A 41 4.70 -13.47 6.46
N SER A 42 3.86 -12.42 6.45
CA SER A 42 2.75 -12.19 7.38
C SER A 42 1.70 -11.23 6.79
N CYS A 43 0.49 -11.17 7.37
CA CYS A 43 -0.52 -10.19 6.96
C CYS A 43 -0.01 -8.74 7.11
N ASP A 44 0.73 -8.44 8.18
CA ASP A 44 1.19 -7.08 8.46
C ASP A 44 2.24 -6.60 7.44
N THR A 45 3.10 -7.53 6.98
CA THR A 45 4.02 -7.23 5.87
C THR A 45 3.26 -6.98 4.57
N ALA A 46 2.12 -7.66 4.36
CA ALA A 46 1.28 -7.42 3.19
C ALA A 46 0.65 -6.03 3.16
N LEU A 47 0.25 -5.49 4.32
CA LEU A 47 -0.35 -4.15 4.41
C LEU A 47 0.58 -3.07 3.85
N LYS A 48 1.89 -3.15 4.08
CA LYS A 48 2.88 -2.21 3.55
C LYS A 48 2.91 -2.17 2.01
N GLY A 49 2.44 -3.25 1.38
CA GLY A 49 2.30 -3.36 -0.07
C GLY A 49 1.04 -2.72 -0.63
N CYS A 50 0.16 -2.15 0.20
CA CYS A 50 -1.14 -1.62 -0.21
C CYS A 50 -1.27 -0.12 0.13
N ASP A 51 -1.98 0.61 -0.74
CA ASP A 51 -2.25 2.05 -0.60
C ASP A 51 -3.67 2.32 -0.06
N PHE A 52 -4.55 1.33 -0.04
CA PHE A 52 -5.87 1.43 0.61
C PHE A 52 -5.86 0.74 1.97
N TYR A 53 -6.46 1.38 2.96
CA TYR A 53 -6.56 0.89 4.32
C TYR A 53 -7.79 1.47 5.01
N PHE A 54 -8.20 0.89 6.12
CA PHE A 54 -9.30 1.42 6.91
C PHE A 54 -8.79 2.53 7.84
N TYR A 55 -9.62 3.55 8.10
CA TYR A 55 -9.31 4.60 9.07
C TYR A 55 -8.87 4.00 10.41
N GLY A 56 -7.72 4.44 10.94
CA GLY A 56 -7.11 3.90 12.16
C GLY A 56 -6.32 2.58 11.98
N HIS A 57 -6.23 2.06 10.76
CA HIS A 57 -5.56 0.79 10.42
C HIS A 57 -4.44 0.96 9.38
N GLU A 58 -3.74 2.09 9.42
CA GLU A 58 -2.65 2.38 8.48
C GLU A 58 -1.43 1.47 8.66
N ASN A 59 -1.22 0.99 9.88
CA ASN A 59 -0.03 0.23 10.28
C ASN A 59 -0.34 -1.20 10.77
N ASN A 60 -1.61 -1.60 10.79
CA ASN A 60 -2.06 -2.90 11.29
C ASN A 60 -3.23 -3.43 10.47
N VAL A 61 -3.23 -4.74 10.21
CA VAL A 61 -4.31 -5.37 9.42
C VAL A 61 -5.58 -5.50 10.26
N PRO A 62 -6.72 -4.92 9.83
CA PRO A 62 -7.97 -5.08 10.54
C PRO A 62 -8.48 -6.52 10.46
N LYS A 63 -9.05 -6.99 11.57
CA LYS A 63 -9.75 -8.28 11.63
C LYS A 63 -11.22 -8.10 11.25
N ILE A 64 -11.73 -8.98 10.40
CA ILE A 64 -13.11 -8.93 9.91
C ILE A 64 -13.80 -10.28 10.10
N LYS A 65 -15.09 -10.26 10.43
CA LYS A 65 -15.90 -11.46 10.57
C LYS A 65 -16.53 -11.80 9.23
N LEU A 66 -16.40 -13.05 8.77
CA LEU A 66 -17.07 -13.53 7.57
C LEU A 66 -18.48 -13.98 7.93
N ILE A 67 -19.52 -13.41 7.33
CA ILE A 67 -20.92 -13.86 7.39
C ILE A 67 -21.23 -14.90 6.30
N ARG A 68 -22.21 -15.78 6.56
CA ARG A 68 -22.66 -16.83 5.63
C ARG A 68 -23.76 -16.31 4.66
N LYS A 69 -24.06 -17.12 3.63
CA LYS A 69 -25.11 -16.85 2.62
C LYS A 69 -26.44 -16.44 3.27
N GLY A 70 -27.09 -15.43 2.69
CA GLY A 70 -28.43 -14.96 3.07
C GLY A 70 -28.41 -13.67 3.87
N ASP A 71 -27.24 -13.26 4.37
CA ASP A 71 -27.08 -12.03 5.13
C ASP A 71 -26.40 -10.96 4.25
N ASN A 72 -27.15 -9.90 3.92
CA ASN A 72 -26.66 -8.77 3.11
C ASN A 72 -25.82 -7.78 3.94
N THR A 73 -25.27 -8.22 5.08
CA THR A 73 -24.57 -7.35 6.01
C THR A 73 -23.24 -6.85 5.45
N ILE A 74 -22.81 -5.68 5.91
CA ILE A 74 -21.46 -5.18 5.68
C ILE A 74 -20.55 -5.76 6.76
N TYR A 75 -19.43 -6.34 6.36
CA TYR A 75 -18.62 -7.24 7.19
C TYR A 75 -17.57 -6.49 8.02
N VAL A 76 -17.35 -5.20 7.70
CA VAL A 76 -16.25 -4.41 8.26
C VAL A 76 -16.76 -3.19 9.02
N ARG A 77 -16.74 -3.28 10.35
CA ARG A 77 -16.85 -2.14 11.29
C ARG A 77 -15.47 -1.62 11.71
N CYS A 78 -14.52 -1.57 10.78
CA CYS A 78 -13.16 -1.07 11.04
C CYS A 78 -12.97 0.40 10.60
N GLY A 79 -14.07 1.14 10.40
CA GLY A 79 -14.05 2.50 9.86
C GLY A 79 -14.32 2.56 8.35
N HIS A 80 -14.16 3.76 7.78
CA HIS A 80 -14.23 4.00 6.34
C HIS A 80 -12.87 3.76 5.68
N ILE A 81 -12.87 3.49 4.38
CA ILE A 81 -11.63 3.29 3.63
C ILE A 81 -10.96 4.64 3.32
N LEU A 82 -9.64 4.67 3.45
CA LEU A 82 -8.75 5.75 3.03
C LEU A 82 -7.84 5.25 1.90
N HIS A 83 -7.41 6.17 1.04
CA HIS A 83 -6.41 5.93 0.01
C HIS A 83 -5.19 6.83 0.23
N ARG A 84 -4.00 6.24 0.37
CA ARG A 84 -2.73 6.95 0.41
C ARG A 84 -2.34 7.39 -1.01
N VAL A 85 -2.18 8.69 -1.21
CA VAL A 85 -1.76 9.31 -2.47
C VAL A 85 -0.52 10.15 -2.20
N GLY A 86 0.66 9.57 -2.39
CA GLY A 86 1.92 10.22 -2.00
C GLY A 86 1.99 10.40 -0.48
N TYR A 87 2.11 11.64 -0.03
CA TYR A 87 2.10 12.00 1.39
C TYR A 87 0.69 12.29 1.94
N ASP A 88 -0.31 12.37 1.06
CA ASP A 88 -1.69 12.68 1.44
C ASP A 88 -2.52 11.42 1.62
N THR A 89 -3.63 11.57 2.34
CA THR A 89 -4.61 10.51 2.56
C THR A 89 -6.00 11.03 2.20
N ARG A 90 -6.70 10.31 1.30
CA ARG A 90 -8.01 10.73 0.79
C ARG A 90 -9.11 9.80 1.28
N PRO A 91 -10.17 10.32 1.93
CA PRO A 91 -11.33 9.54 2.28
C PRO A 91 -12.07 9.01 1.05
N VAL A 92 -12.42 7.72 1.08
CA VAL A 92 -13.11 7.04 -0.01
C VAL A 92 -14.60 6.97 0.30
N LYS A 93 -15.41 7.48 -0.63
CA LYS A 93 -16.88 7.38 -0.63
C LYS A 93 -17.36 6.05 -1.19
N VAL A 94 -16.78 5.64 -2.32
CA VAL A 94 -17.11 4.39 -3.02
C VAL A 94 -15.83 3.72 -3.48
N VAL A 95 -15.71 2.40 -3.27
CA VAL A 95 -14.61 1.58 -3.76
C VAL A 95 -15.14 0.42 -4.60
N ASN A 96 -14.49 0.18 -5.73
CA ASN A 96 -14.72 -0.97 -6.59
C ASN A 96 -13.48 -1.87 -6.56
N SER A 97 -13.70 -3.18 -6.59
CA SER A 97 -12.62 -4.18 -6.55
C SER A 97 -12.59 -5.02 -7.83
N ALA A 98 -11.39 -5.34 -8.34
CA ALA A 98 -11.28 -6.28 -9.47
C ALA A 98 -11.23 -7.74 -9.04
N SER A 99 -10.49 -8.03 -7.98
CA SER A 99 -10.22 -9.41 -7.55
C SER A 99 -9.87 -9.46 -6.07
N CYS A 100 -9.81 -10.67 -5.52
CA CYS A 100 -9.24 -10.91 -4.22
C CYS A 100 -8.30 -12.12 -4.26
N ALA A 101 -7.42 -12.22 -3.27
CA ALA A 101 -6.49 -13.32 -3.09
C ALA A 101 -6.32 -13.64 -1.61
N ILE A 102 -6.16 -14.93 -1.31
CA ILE A 102 -5.83 -15.41 0.03
C ILE A 102 -4.32 -15.68 0.15
N LEU A 103 -3.72 -15.33 1.29
CA LEU A 103 -2.33 -15.67 1.55
C LEU A 103 -2.23 -17.14 1.98
N GLN A 104 -1.56 -17.96 1.18
CA GLN A 104 -1.28 -19.36 1.46
C GLN A 104 0.23 -19.56 1.47
N GLY A 105 0.80 -19.89 2.63
CA GLY A 105 2.25 -19.86 2.84
C GLY A 105 2.79 -18.44 2.62
N ARG A 106 3.54 -18.23 1.55
CA ARG A 106 4.12 -16.93 1.16
C ARG A 106 3.58 -16.39 -0.17
N THR A 107 2.53 -17.01 -0.71
CA THR A 107 2.01 -16.72 -2.06
C THR A 107 0.55 -16.31 -1.98
N TRP A 108 0.18 -15.34 -2.83
CA TRP A 108 -1.22 -14.93 -3.00
C TRP A 108 -1.92 -15.86 -3.98
N ASN A 109 -2.95 -16.57 -3.51
CA ASN A 109 -3.79 -17.41 -4.34
C ASN A 109 -5.09 -16.66 -4.69
N THR A 110 -5.17 -16.14 -5.91
CA THR A 110 -6.37 -15.46 -6.45
C THR A 110 -7.50 -16.44 -6.72
N ASN A 111 -7.18 -17.66 -7.18
CA ASN A 111 -8.16 -18.70 -7.49
C ASN A 111 -8.90 -19.16 -6.24
N ALA A 112 -8.19 -19.27 -5.11
CA ALA A 112 -8.81 -19.64 -3.84
C ALA A 112 -9.72 -18.55 -3.27
N CYS A 113 -9.61 -17.28 -3.70
CA CYS A 113 -10.48 -16.19 -3.21
C CYS A 113 -11.56 -15.75 -4.20
N GLN A 114 -11.42 -16.01 -5.51
CA GLN A 114 -12.39 -15.73 -6.60
C GLN A 114 -13.63 -14.89 -6.25
N HIS A 115 -13.49 -13.55 -6.33
CA HIS A 115 -14.56 -12.56 -6.13
C HIS A 115 -15.41 -12.72 -4.83
N ARG A 116 -14.92 -13.48 -3.84
CA ARG A 116 -15.63 -13.73 -2.59
C ARG A 116 -15.65 -12.54 -1.65
N LEU A 117 -14.63 -11.67 -1.72
CA LEU A 117 -14.60 -10.39 -1.04
C LEU A 117 -14.46 -9.28 -2.06
N TYR A 118 -15.26 -8.23 -1.91
CA TYR A 118 -15.36 -7.13 -2.86
C TYR A 118 -15.64 -5.80 -2.17
N GLY A 119 -15.36 -4.70 -2.86
CA GLY A 119 -15.73 -3.36 -2.44
C GLY A 119 -17.23 -3.11 -2.51
N ASN A 120 -17.82 -2.54 -1.46
CA ASN A 120 -19.23 -2.14 -1.42
C ASN A 120 -19.38 -0.79 -0.70
N GLY A 121 -19.64 0.27 -1.47
CA GLY A 121 -19.59 1.64 -0.97
C GLY A 121 -18.21 1.93 -0.38
N ARG A 122 -18.14 2.39 0.87
CA ARG A 122 -16.88 2.64 1.60
C ARG A 122 -16.37 1.45 2.43
N HIS A 123 -16.88 0.25 2.18
CA HIS A 123 -16.61 -0.95 2.98
C HIS A 123 -16.23 -2.15 2.11
N LEU A 124 -15.87 -3.27 2.76
CA LEU A 124 -15.80 -4.58 2.11
C LEU A 124 -17.04 -5.40 2.44
N ALA A 125 -17.51 -6.14 1.45
CA ALA A 125 -18.57 -7.11 1.57
C ALA A 125 -18.11 -8.48 1.10
N SER A 126 -18.74 -9.52 1.62
CA SER A 126 -18.53 -10.90 1.19
C SER A 126 -19.67 -11.35 0.28
N ARG A 127 -19.35 -12.18 -0.72
CA ARG A 127 -20.29 -12.94 -1.52
C ARG A 127 -20.36 -14.36 -0.99
N GLU A 128 -21.42 -15.06 -1.35
CA GLU A 128 -21.58 -16.50 -1.12
C GLU A 128 -20.29 -17.28 -1.43
N PHE A 129 -19.84 -18.14 -0.51
CA PHE A 129 -18.67 -19.00 -0.65
C PHE A 129 -19.07 -20.33 -1.32
N ASN A 130 -19.44 -20.29 -2.60
CA ASN A 130 -19.98 -21.46 -3.32
C ASN A 130 -18.96 -22.44 -3.91
N VAL A 131 -17.66 -22.27 -3.65
CA VAL A 131 -16.63 -23.19 -4.17
C VAL A 131 -15.48 -23.23 -3.15
N GLY A 132 -15.16 -24.42 -2.65
CA GLY A 132 -14.15 -24.66 -1.60
C GLY A 132 -14.72 -24.91 -0.20
N ASN A 133 -13.85 -25.20 0.77
CA ASN A 133 -14.25 -25.31 2.18
C ASN A 133 -14.25 -23.90 2.80
N PRO A 134 -15.38 -23.37 3.30
CA PRO A 134 -15.42 -22.05 3.93
C PRO A 134 -14.39 -21.87 5.05
N SER A 135 -13.97 -22.96 5.70
CA SER A 135 -12.92 -22.97 6.71
C SER A 135 -11.58 -22.47 6.20
N ASP A 136 -11.29 -22.61 4.91
CA ASP A 136 -10.06 -22.14 4.27
C ASP A 136 -9.94 -20.61 4.33
N PHE A 137 -11.07 -19.92 4.49
CA PHE A 137 -11.14 -18.47 4.60
C PHE A 137 -11.10 -17.98 6.05
N LEU A 138 -11.08 -18.86 7.05
CA LEU A 138 -11.00 -18.46 8.46
C LEU A 138 -9.54 -18.22 8.87
N ASN A 139 -9.30 -17.21 9.72
CA ASN A 139 -7.96 -16.81 10.18
C ASN A 139 -6.96 -16.55 9.04
N ALA A 140 -7.45 -16.12 7.89
CA ALA A 140 -6.69 -15.94 6.66
C ALA A 140 -6.39 -14.46 6.40
N CYS A 141 -5.23 -14.16 5.81
CA CYS A 141 -4.99 -12.84 5.25
C CYS A 141 -5.63 -12.79 3.86
N ILE A 142 -6.49 -11.81 3.62
CA ILE A 142 -7.11 -11.58 2.32
C ILE A 142 -6.64 -10.23 1.79
N LYS A 143 -6.18 -10.22 0.55
CA LYS A 143 -5.88 -9.01 -0.21
C LYS A 143 -6.98 -8.81 -1.24
N VAL A 144 -7.64 -7.66 -1.22
CA VAL A 144 -8.62 -7.26 -2.24
C VAL A 144 -7.97 -6.20 -3.12
N GLN A 145 -7.94 -6.44 -4.43
CA GLN A 145 -7.43 -5.49 -5.41
C GLN A 145 -8.52 -4.46 -5.70
N ILE A 146 -8.19 -3.18 -5.54
CA ILE A 146 -9.08 -2.04 -5.77
C ILE A 146 -8.90 -1.57 -7.20
N SER A 147 -9.93 -1.65 -8.03
CA SER A 147 -9.88 -1.20 -9.43
C SER A 147 -10.12 0.30 -9.57
N ALA A 148 -11.05 0.83 -8.78
CA ALA A 148 -11.43 2.22 -8.83
C ALA A 148 -11.97 2.69 -7.47
N ALA A 149 -11.89 3.99 -7.22
CA ALA A 149 -12.48 4.62 -6.05
C ALA A 149 -13.01 6.02 -6.39
N GLN A 150 -14.10 6.42 -5.74
CA GLN A 150 -14.57 7.80 -5.70
C GLN A 150 -14.27 8.35 -4.31
N TYR A 151 -13.67 9.53 -4.25
CA TYR A 151 -13.35 10.22 -3.01
C TYR A 151 -14.50 11.11 -2.54
N GLU A 152 -14.52 11.43 -1.24
CA GLU A 152 -15.54 12.31 -0.66
C GLU A 152 -15.50 13.74 -1.24
N ASP A 153 -14.35 14.19 -1.71
CA ASP A 153 -14.15 15.50 -2.37
C ASP A 153 -14.54 15.51 -3.87
N GLY A 154 -15.10 14.42 -4.39
CA GLY A 154 -15.55 14.29 -5.77
C GLY A 154 -14.49 13.81 -6.76
N GLY A 155 -13.21 13.70 -6.35
CA GLY A 155 -12.16 13.13 -7.20
C GLY A 155 -12.35 11.63 -7.42
N ASN A 156 -11.67 11.08 -8.43
CA ASN A 156 -11.72 9.66 -8.77
C ASN A 156 -10.33 9.04 -8.89
N PHE A 157 -10.28 7.75 -8.59
CA PHE A 157 -9.14 6.86 -8.80
C PHE A 157 -9.55 5.76 -9.77
N ASN A 158 -8.66 5.45 -10.70
CA ASN A 158 -8.75 4.27 -11.55
C ASN A 158 -7.34 3.72 -11.72
N ASN A 159 -7.14 2.43 -11.43
CA ASN A 159 -5.81 1.82 -11.50
C ASN A 159 -5.52 1.08 -12.81
N GLY A 160 -6.48 1.03 -13.74
CA GLY A 160 -6.38 0.29 -15.00
C GLY A 160 -6.01 -1.19 -14.82
N HIS A 161 -6.25 -1.75 -13.64
CA HIS A 161 -5.82 -3.09 -13.20
C HIS A 161 -4.31 -3.33 -13.15
N LYS A 162 -3.48 -2.27 -13.17
CA LYS A 162 -2.02 -2.37 -13.29
C LYS A 162 -1.26 -2.11 -12.00
N ASN A 163 -1.80 -1.29 -11.09
CA ASN A 163 -1.08 -0.96 -9.85
C ASN A 163 -1.21 -2.10 -8.81
N PRO A 164 -0.13 -2.83 -8.47
CA PRO A 164 -0.19 -3.89 -7.47
C PRO A 164 -0.43 -3.36 -6.05
N ARG A 165 -0.15 -2.08 -5.79
CA ARG A 165 -0.40 -1.42 -4.51
C ARG A 165 -1.82 -0.90 -4.34
N ALA A 166 -2.60 -0.86 -5.42
CA ALA A 166 -4.02 -0.55 -5.38
C ALA A 166 -4.79 -1.75 -4.81
N CYS A 167 -4.62 -1.97 -3.52
CA CYS A 167 -5.18 -3.08 -2.78
C CYS A 167 -5.48 -2.64 -1.35
N ILE A 168 -6.28 -3.46 -0.67
CA ILE A 168 -6.53 -3.38 0.77
C ILE A 168 -6.36 -4.79 1.35
N VAL A 169 -5.80 -4.86 2.56
CA VAL A 169 -5.57 -6.13 3.26
C VAL A 169 -6.46 -6.20 4.50
N VAL A 170 -7.08 -7.35 4.72
CA VAL A 170 -7.84 -7.69 5.91
C VAL A 170 -7.43 -9.07 6.41
N LYS A 171 -7.65 -9.34 7.69
CA LYS A 171 -7.53 -10.68 8.26
C LYS A 171 -8.90 -11.16 8.66
N THR A 172 -9.28 -12.37 8.29
CA THR A 172 -10.57 -12.94 8.70
C THR A 172 -10.47 -13.52 10.10
N GLU A 173 -11.59 -13.56 10.82
CA GLU A 173 -11.70 -14.20 12.13
C GLU A 173 -11.64 -15.73 12.05
N ARG A 174 -11.51 -16.38 13.21
CA ARG A 174 -11.46 -17.85 13.34
C ARG A 174 -12.83 -18.52 13.21
N SER A 175 -13.91 -17.75 13.10
CA SER A 175 -15.28 -18.25 13.05
C SER A 175 -16.14 -17.35 12.16
N PHE A 176 -17.25 -17.91 11.68
CA PHE A 176 -18.26 -17.17 10.94
C PHE A 176 -19.15 -16.31 11.83
N GLY A 177 -19.72 -15.29 11.18
CA GLY A 177 -20.80 -14.39 11.55
C GLY A 177 -21.95 -15.06 12.24
#